data_AF-A0AAW3VEF0-F1
#
_entry.id   AF-A0AAW3VEF0-F1
#
_cell.length_a   1.000
_cell.length_b   1.000
_cell.length_c   1.000
_cell.angle_alpha   90.00
_cell.angle_beta   90.00
_cell.angle_gamma   90.00
#
_symmetry.space_group_name_H-M   'P 1'
#
loop_
_entity.id
_entity.type
_entity.pdbx_description
1 polymer ?
#
loop_
_entity_poly.entity_id
_entity_poly.type
_entity_poly.pdbx_seq_one_letter_code
_entity_poly.pdbx_strand_id
1 'polypeptide(L)'
;MIKFSFDPYLSSQIHFLNTYFKQPEYKKQINHNKFLLQVPPAYPVISAQDQSLHLTVKTVEQSETPERRSLEHFIQEKYQQVHQATVSSFSSTLFAGYQGAEMQVVIGMQHLNQFNAFLEQYLDEPVENTLSKLSQTQVSRDKVVEIGNLAALDMDKAKLMVAFLVFHLSQQHIEWAVCTGTAAVRYVLQQMGLHFHVLEKADPQVLGEAQRLWGSYYQQKPYVLAIDVAEALQVARQFYQFSH
;
A
#
# COMPACT_ATOMS: atom_id res chain seq x y z
N MET A 1 -0.13 28.26 36.26
CA MET A 1 -0.98 28.50 35.06
C MET A 1 -0.11 29.25 34.06
N ILE A 2 0.52 28.52 33.13
CA ILE A 2 1.55 29.04 32.24
C ILE A 2 1.00 28.91 30.81
N LYS A 3 0.79 30.06 30.17
CA LYS A 3 0.39 30.17 28.76
C LYS A 3 1.64 29.99 27.89
N PHE A 4 1.56 29.13 26.88
CA PHE A 4 2.53 29.10 25.78
C PHE A 4 1.88 29.71 24.54
N SER A 5 2.54 30.74 24.02
CA SER A 5 2.22 31.45 22.79
C SER A 5 2.80 30.68 21.60
N PHE A 6 2.00 30.47 20.56
CA PHE A 6 2.45 29.93 19.28
C PHE A 6 2.99 31.06 18.40
N ASP A 7 4.20 30.88 17.87
CA ASP A 7 4.80 31.72 16.82
C ASP A 7 4.85 30.89 15.52
N PRO A 8 4.17 31.29 14.44
CA PRO A 8 4.06 30.48 13.22
C PRO A 8 5.17 30.69 12.17
N TYR A 9 6.32 31.27 12.53
CA TYR A 9 7.41 31.50 11.57
C TYR A 9 8.76 30.94 12.03
N LEU A 10 8.97 29.64 11.87
CA LEU A 10 10.32 29.07 11.74
C LEU A 10 10.34 28.03 10.61
N SER A 11 10.63 28.57 9.43
CA SER A 11 11.07 27.86 8.24
C SER A 11 12.47 27.30 8.47
N SER A 12 12.63 25.97 8.44
CA SER A 12 13.92 25.32 8.18
C SER A 12 13.84 24.60 6.85
N GLN A 13 14.34 25.27 5.82
CA GLN A 13 14.56 24.74 4.48
C GLN A 13 15.52 23.55 4.52
N ILE A 14 15.16 22.45 3.87
CA ILE A 14 16.10 21.45 3.37
C ILE A 14 15.91 21.38 1.86
N HIS A 15 16.96 21.77 1.13
CA HIS A 15 17.04 21.76 -0.32
C HIS A 15 17.30 20.34 -0.84
N PHE A 16 16.52 19.88 -1.82
CA PHE A 16 16.97 18.91 -2.81
C PHE A 16 16.54 19.33 -4.22
N LEU A 17 17.47 19.13 -5.15
CA LEU A 17 17.53 19.69 -6.49
C LEU A 17 16.46 19.11 -7.43
N ASN A 18 15.60 19.98 -7.98
CA ASN A 18 14.82 19.70 -9.17
C ASN A 18 15.41 20.47 -10.35
N THR A 19 16.11 19.76 -11.23
CA THR A 19 16.56 20.29 -12.52
C THR A 19 15.63 19.81 -13.64
N TYR A 20 15.37 20.74 -14.58
CA TYR A 20 14.76 20.60 -15.90
C TYR A 20 13.23 20.81 -16.02
N PHE A 21 12.83 22.07 -16.17
CA PHE A 21 11.74 22.44 -17.08
C PHE A 21 12.08 23.75 -17.81
N LYS A 22 12.24 23.66 -19.15
CA LYS A 22 12.09 24.79 -20.07
C LYS A 22 10.73 24.63 -20.76
N GLN A 23 9.86 25.63 -20.63
CA GLN A 23 8.64 25.78 -21.42
C GLN A 23 8.97 26.14 -22.88
N PRO A 24 8.01 25.95 -23.80
CA PRO A 24 7.36 27.16 -24.31
C PRO A 24 5.82 27.08 -24.39
N GLU A 25 5.25 28.28 -24.28
CA GLU A 25 3.86 28.68 -24.48
C GLU A 25 3.30 28.29 -25.86
N TYR A 26 2.03 27.86 -25.97
CA TYR A 26 1.20 28.13 -27.15
C TYR A 26 -0.31 28.20 -26.85
N LYS A 27 -0.98 28.98 -27.70
CA LYS A 27 -2.29 29.63 -27.58
C LYS A 27 -3.50 28.71 -27.77
N LYS A 28 -4.63 29.16 -27.19
CA LYS A 28 -6.02 28.68 -27.34
C LYS A 28 -6.41 28.25 -28.76
N GLN A 29 -7.00 27.07 -28.87
CA GLN A 29 -8.03 26.76 -29.86
C GLN A 29 -9.19 26.04 -29.18
N ILE A 30 -10.37 26.64 -29.29
CA ILE A 30 -11.64 26.09 -28.82
C ILE A 30 -12.17 25.18 -29.93
N ASN A 31 -12.17 23.87 -29.71
CA ASN A 31 -12.89 22.93 -30.57
C ASN A 31 -14.07 22.35 -29.80
N HIS A 32 -15.27 22.64 -30.30
CA HIS A 32 -16.51 21.99 -29.90
C HIS A 32 -16.48 20.52 -30.32
N ASN A 33 -15.94 19.64 -29.47
CA ASN A 33 -16.13 18.21 -29.63
C ASN A 33 -17.32 17.77 -28.76
N LYS A 34 -18.33 17.21 -29.44
CA LYS A 34 -19.39 16.42 -28.83
C LYS A 34 -18.81 15.53 -27.72
N PHE A 35 -19.26 15.74 -26.49
CA PHE A 35 -19.06 14.80 -25.40
C PHE A 35 -19.74 13.49 -25.80
N LEU A 36 -18.97 12.60 -26.43
CA LEU A 36 -19.26 11.17 -26.37
C LEU A 36 -19.16 10.84 -24.88
N LEU A 37 -20.29 10.42 -24.28
CA LEU A 37 -20.29 9.79 -22.97
C LEU A 37 -19.35 8.59 -23.06
N GLN A 38 -18.10 8.78 -22.64
CA GLN A 38 -17.16 7.69 -22.43
C GLN A 38 -17.78 6.84 -21.33
N VAL A 39 -18.19 5.62 -21.66
CA VAL A 39 -18.50 4.61 -20.65
C VAL A 39 -17.26 4.55 -19.75
N PRO A 40 -17.38 4.82 -18.43
CA PRO A 40 -16.24 4.74 -17.54
C PRO A 40 -15.55 3.39 -17.71
N PRO A 41 -14.21 3.30 -17.68
CA PRO A 41 -13.54 2.01 -17.71
C PRO A 41 -14.12 1.15 -16.58
N ALA A 42 -14.44 -0.11 -16.90
CA ALA A 42 -14.91 -1.06 -15.91
C ALA A 42 -13.78 -1.30 -14.91
N TYR A 43 -13.99 -0.82 -13.69
CA TYR A 43 -13.03 -0.96 -12.60
C TYR A 43 -13.24 -2.31 -11.93
N PRO A 44 -12.16 -3.00 -11.52
CA PRO A 44 -12.30 -4.25 -10.81
C PRO A 44 -13.16 -4.07 -9.55
N VAL A 45 -14.02 -5.05 -9.29
CA VAL A 45 -14.86 -5.11 -8.10
C VAL A 45 -14.47 -6.33 -7.29
N ILE A 46 -14.24 -6.13 -6.00
CA ILE A 46 -14.08 -7.19 -5.02
C ILE A 46 -15.30 -7.19 -4.10
N SER A 47 -15.90 -8.36 -3.89
CA SER A 47 -17.06 -8.51 -3.00
C SER A 47 -16.91 -9.71 -2.10
N ALA A 48 -17.58 -9.66 -0.94
CA ALA A 48 -17.85 -10.86 -0.15
C ALA A 48 -18.82 -11.78 -0.93
N GLN A 49 -18.74 -13.09 -0.74
CA GLN A 49 -19.58 -14.06 -1.47
C GLN A 49 -21.08 -13.90 -1.22
N ASP A 50 -21.47 -13.42 -0.04
CA ASP A 50 -22.86 -13.10 0.28
C ASP A 50 -23.33 -11.76 -0.33
N GLN A 51 -22.45 -11.08 -1.07
CA GLN A 51 -22.65 -9.76 -1.70
C GLN A 51 -23.05 -8.65 -0.71
N SER A 52 -22.88 -8.87 0.59
CA SER A 52 -23.20 -7.88 1.62
C SER A 52 -22.30 -6.65 1.55
N LEU A 53 -21.06 -6.83 1.09
CA LEU A 53 -20.04 -5.81 0.99
C LEU A 53 -19.30 -5.93 -0.34
N HIS A 54 -19.00 -4.77 -0.95
CA HIS A 54 -18.18 -4.69 -2.16
C HIS A 54 -17.35 -3.40 -2.18
N LEU A 55 -16.26 -3.44 -2.95
CA LEU A 55 -15.41 -2.29 -3.25
C LEU A 55 -15.12 -2.25 -4.74
N THR A 56 -15.27 -1.08 -5.33
CA THR A 56 -14.70 -0.76 -6.64
C THR A 56 -13.25 -0.34 -6.44
N VAL A 57 -12.31 -1.01 -7.08
CA VAL A 57 -10.89 -0.77 -6.88
C VAL A 57 -10.30 -0.02 -8.07
N LYS A 58 -9.58 1.07 -7.79
CA LYS A 58 -8.78 1.81 -8.76
C LYS A 58 -7.30 1.62 -8.50
N THR A 59 -6.54 1.40 -9.57
CA THR A 59 -5.07 1.39 -9.55
C THR A 59 -4.55 2.76 -9.94
N VAL A 60 -3.63 3.31 -9.14
CA VAL A 60 -3.03 4.63 -9.35
C VAL A 60 -1.51 4.52 -9.26
N GLU A 61 -0.85 4.68 -10.39
CA GLU A 61 0.61 4.69 -10.48
C GLU A 61 1.22 5.99 -9.94
N GLN A 62 2.51 5.92 -9.62
CA GLN A 62 3.28 7.06 -9.14
C GLN A 62 3.28 8.19 -10.18
N SER A 63 2.69 9.32 -9.81
CA SER A 63 2.52 10.48 -10.69
C SER A 63 2.15 11.73 -9.89
N GLU A 64 2.36 12.91 -10.47
CA GLU A 64 1.98 14.20 -9.86
C GLU A 64 0.49 14.55 -10.06
N THR A 65 -0.37 13.54 -10.09
CA THR A 65 -1.81 13.73 -10.33
C THR A 65 -2.55 14.08 -9.04
N PRO A 66 -3.64 14.86 -9.11
CA PRO A 66 -4.48 15.14 -7.93
C PRO A 66 -5.05 13.87 -7.27
N GLU A 67 -5.37 12.84 -8.07
CA GLU A 67 -5.86 11.56 -7.56
C GLU A 67 -4.79 10.88 -6.70
N ARG A 68 -3.55 10.78 -7.21
CA ARG A 68 -2.43 10.21 -6.45
C ARG A 68 -2.19 10.92 -5.12
N ARG A 69 -2.15 12.26 -5.12
CA ARG A 69 -1.97 13.04 -3.89
C ARG A 69 -3.10 12.81 -2.88
N SER A 70 -4.33 12.62 -3.36
CA SER A 70 -5.48 12.35 -2.48
C SER A 70 -5.34 11.00 -1.77
N LEU A 71 -4.85 9.97 -2.46
CA LEU A 71 -4.57 8.65 -1.87
C LEU A 71 -3.43 8.73 -0.84
N GLU A 72 -2.34 9.41 -1.18
CA GLU A 72 -1.20 9.61 -0.27
C GLU A 72 -1.63 10.37 0.99
N HIS A 73 -2.44 11.41 0.84
CA HIS A 73 -2.99 12.16 1.95
C HIS A 73 -3.86 11.29 2.87
N PHE A 74 -4.74 10.46 2.29
CA PHE A 74 -5.56 9.52 3.07
C PHE A 74 -4.69 8.58 3.91
N ILE A 75 -3.59 8.06 3.34
CA ILE A 75 -2.63 7.23 4.07
C ILE A 75 -1.98 8.03 5.21
N GLN A 76 -1.50 9.23 4.93
CA GLN A 76 -0.87 10.10 5.93
C GLN A 76 -1.79 10.39 7.10
N GLU A 77 -3.04 10.78 6.83
CA GLU A 77 -4.01 11.08 7.88
C GLU A 77 -4.24 9.88 8.78
N LYS A 78 -4.38 8.67 8.22
CA LYS A 78 -4.58 7.45 9.02
C LYS A 78 -3.36 7.10 9.87
N TYR A 79 -2.16 7.16 9.30
CA TYR A 79 -0.93 6.92 10.06
C TYR A 79 -0.71 7.97 11.15
N GLN A 80 -1.02 9.23 10.88
CA GLN A 80 -0.97 10.30 11.88
C GLN A 80 -2.00 10.09 13.00
N GLN A 81 -3.25 9.73 12.66
CA GLN A 81 -4.32 9.51 13.64
C GLN A 81 -4.03 8.31 14.56
N VAL A 82 -3.57 7.19 14.01
CA VAL A 82 -3.39 5.94 14.77
C VAL A 82 -2.03 5.90 15.47
N HIS A 83 -0.99 6.39 14.81
CA HIS A 83 0.40 6.22 15.26
C HIS A 83 1.13 7.52 15.56
N GLN A 84 0.54 8.70 15.29
CA GLN A 84 1.25 9.98 15.32
C GLN A 84 2.50 9.95 14.41
N ALA A 85 2.38 9.19 13.31
CA ALA A 85 3.46 8.97 12.36
C ALA A 85 3.34 9.93 11.17
N THR A 86 4.47 10.54 10.80
CA THR A 86 4.62 11.40 9.63
C THR A 86 5.22 10.58 8.48
N VAL A 87 4.36 9.91 7.72
CA VAL A 87 4.79 9.11 6.55
C VAL A 87 4.92 10.02 5.32
N SER A 88 6.06 9.94 4.62
CA SER A 88 6.35 10.73 3.42
C SER A 88 6.82 9.89 2.23
N SER A 89 6.76 8.56 2.35
CA SER A 89 7.17 7.63 1.31
C SER A 89 6.05 6.61 1.07
N PHE A 90 5.75 6.40 -0.20
CA PHE A 90 4.63 5.57 -0.66
C PHE A 90 5.10 4.64 -1.76
N SER A 91 4.53 3.44 -1.81
CA SER A 91 4.78 2.48 -2.88
C SER A 91 4.47 3.07 -4.26
N SER A 92 5.17 2.60 -5.30
CA SER A 92 4.99 3.08 -6.68
C SER A 92 3.55 2.91 -7.16
N THR A 93 2.90 1.80 -6.80
CA THR A 93 1.51 1.52 -7.17
C THR A 93 0.63 1.58 -5.93
N LEU A 94 -0.44 2.37 -5.98
CA LEU A 94 -1.47 2.40 -4.93
C LEU A 94 -2.79 1.87 -5.48
N PHE A 95 -3.48 1.07 -4.68
CA PHE A 95 -4.84 0.63 -4.96
C PHE A 95 -5.79 1.30 -3.98
N ALA A 96 -6.83 1.94 -4.48
CA ALA A 96 -7.87 2.58 -3.68
C ALA A 96 -9.21 1.87 -3.88
N GLY A 97 -9.81 1.43 -2.77
CA GLY A 97 -11.13 0.83 -2.73
C GLY A 97 -12.18 1.89 -2.40
N TYR A 98 -13.21 1.98 -3.24
CA TYR A 98 -14.30 2.94 -3.11
C TYR A 98 -15.64 2.23 -2.88
N GLN A 99 -16.50 2.89 -2.11
CA GLN A 99 -17.92 2.59 -2.04
C GLN A 99 -18.68 3.83 -2.57
N GLY A 100 -19.18 3.76 -3.79
CA GLY A 100 -19.64 4.94 -4.51
C GLY A 100 -18.48 5.91 -4.78
N ALA A 101 -18.59 7.15 -4.30
CA ALA A 101 -17.55 8.17 -4.42
C ALA A 101 -16.59 8.22 -3.21
N GLU A 102 -16.89 7.49 -2.13
CA GLU A 102 -16.13 7.57 -0.89
C GLU A 102 -14.97 6.57 -0.86
N MET A 103 -13.77 7.07 -0.59
CA MET A 103 -12.58 6.25 -0.41
C MET A 103 -12.62 5.55 0.94
N GLN A 104 -12.56 4.22 0.92
CA GLN A 104 -12.72 3.37 2.11
C GLN A 104 -11.39 2.78 2.58
N VAL A 105 -10.48 2.53 1.64
CA VAL A 105 -9.21 1.85 1.91
C VAL A 105 -8.21 2.17 0.80
N VAL A 106 -6.96 2.33 1.18
CA VAL A 106 -5.81 2.44 0.28
C VAL A 106 -4.75 1.44 0.72
N ILE A 107 -4.11 0.77 -0.23
CA ILE A 107 -2.96 -0.11 0.02
C ILE A 107 -1.90 0.12 -1.06
N GLY A 108 -0.63 0.06 -0.67
CA GLY A 108 0.51 0.20 -1.57
C GLY A 108 1.13 -1.13 -1.94
N MET A 109 1.65 -1.19 -3.16
CA MET A 109 2.40 -2.32 -3.70
C MET A 109 3.65 -1.84 -4.43
N GLN A 110 4.77 -2.50 -4.16
CA GLN A 110 6.05 -2.26 -4.80
C GLN A 110 6.57 -3.55 -5.43
N HIS A 111 6.76 -3.55 -6.75
CA HIS A 111 7.46 -4.65 -7.42
C HIS A 111 8.97 -4.60 -7.11
N LEU A 112 9.54 -5.73 -6.71
CA LEU A 112 10.95 -5.81 -6.28
C LEU A 112 11.93 -6.03 -7.44
N ASN A 113 11.44 -6.25 -8.67
CA ASN A 113 12.30 -6.31 -9.87
C ASN A 113 12.97 -4.97 -10.19
N GLN A 114 12.39 -3.85 -9.74
CA GLN A 114 12.84 -2.50 -10.05
C GLN A 114 13.42 -1.79 -8.82
N PHE A 115 13.06 -2.23 -7.60
CA PHE A 115 13.38 -1.54 -6.36
C PHE A 115 13.76 -2.52 -5.25
N ASN A 116 14.54 -2.03 -4.28
CA ASN A 116 14.76 -2.75 -3.03
C ASN A 116 13.54 -2.61 -2.13
N ALA A 117 13.21 -3.68 -1.40
CA ALA A 117 12.09 -3.62 -0.47
C ALA A 117 12.50 -2.78 0.74
N PHE A 118 11.59 -1.97 1.28
CA PHE A 118 11.85 -1.23 2.51
C PHE A 118 12.12 -2.20 3.67
N LEU A 119 11.37 -3.30 3.75
CA LEU A 119 11.54 -4.32 4.78
C LEU A 119 12.89 -5.06 4.75
N GLU A 120 13.68 -4.96 3.68
CA GLU A 120 15.02 -5.56 3.62
C GLU A 120 15.98 -4.90 4.61
N GLN A 121 15.63 -3.72 5.14
CA GLN A 121 16.37 -3.08 6.25
C GLN A 121 16.34 -3.92 7.54
N TYR A 122 15.38 -4.83 7.69
CA TYR A 122 15.25 -5.72 8.85
C TYR A 122 15.83 -7.11 8.62
N LEU A 123 16.30 -7.42 7.40
CA LEU A 123 16.77 -8.74 7.01
C LEU A 123 18.29 -8.72 6.79
N ASP A 124 18.96 -9.83 7.10
CA ASP A 124 20.40 -9.98 6.85
C ASP A 124 20.73 -10.25 5.38
N GLU A 125 19.74 -10.60 4.56
CA GLU A 125 19.88 -10.93 3.15
C GLU A 125 18.67 -10.49 2.32
N PRO A 126 18.79 -10.40 0.98
CA PRO A 126 17.66 -10.11 0.10
C PRO A 126 16.47 -11.05 0.35
N VAL A 127 15.26 -10.50 0.27
CA VAL A 127 14.05 -11.22 0.71
C VAL A 127 13.81 -12.51 -0.10
N GLU A 128 14.12 -12.52 -1.40
CA GLU A 128 13.99 -13.70 -2.26
C GLU A 128 14.87 -14.87 -1.81
N ASN A 129 16.02 -14.60 -1.18
CA ASN A 129 16.88 -15.65 -0.64
C ASN A 129 16.27 -16.25 0.62
N THR A 130 15.70 -15.41 1.48
CA THR A 130 14.96 -15.86 2.68
C THR A 130 13.76 -16.71 2.27
N LEU A 131 12.99 -16.26 1.28
CA LEU A 131 11.85 -16.99 0.74
C LEU A 131 12.25 -18.30 0.07
N SER A 132 13.37 -18.34 -0.64
CA SER A 132 13.87 -19.57 -1.27
C SER A 132 14.24 -20.64 -0.25
N LYS A 133 14.83 -20.24 0.89
CA LYS A 133 15.12 -21.15 2.00
C LYS A 133 13.83 -21.64 2.67
N LEU A 134 12.87 -20.74 2.86
CA LEU A 134 11.56 -21.05 3.45
C LEU A 134 10.77 -22.06 2.61
N SER A 135 10.67 -21.84 1.30
CA SER A 135 9.89 -22.67 0.37
C SER A 135 10.65 -23.89 -0.16
N GLN A 136 11.96 -23.99 0.14
CA GLN A 136 12.87 -25.00 -0.40
C GLN A 136 12.92 -25.04 -1.94
N THR A 137 12.57 -23.92 -2.58
CA THR A 137 12.50 -23.76 -4.03
C THR A 137 13.12 -22.40 -4.39
N GLN A 138 13.79 -22.30 -5.53
CA GLN A 138 14.34 -21.02 -5.97
C GLN A 138 13.20 -20.02 -6.26
N VAL A 139 13.15 -18.93 -5.50
CA VAL A 139 12.24 -17.81 -5.72
C VAL A 139 12.95 -16.74 -6.54
N SER A 140 12.31 -16.27 -7.60
CA SER A 140 12.82 -15.18 -8.42
C SER A 140 12.34 -13.84 -7.88
N ARG A 141 13.22 -12.83 -7.84
CA ARG A 141 12.90 -11.51 -7.26
C ARG A 141 11.76 -10.79 -7.97
N ASP A 142 11.57 -11.02 -9.28
CA ASP A 142 10.46 -10.46 -10.05
C ASP A 142 9.09 -11.07 -9.69
N LYS A 143 9.10 -12.19 -8.95
CA LYS A 143 7.92 -12.88 -8.43
C LYS A 143 7.57 -12.47 -7.00
N VAL A 144 8.23 -11.44 -6.48
CA VAL A 144 8.03 -10.92 -5.13
C VAL A 144 7.59 -9.47 -5.19
N VAL A 145 6.58 -9.13 -4.39
CA VAL A 145 6.12 -7.76 -4.18
C VAL A 145 6.15 -7.41 -2.70
N GLU A 146 6.50 -6.16 -2.39
CA GLU A 146 6.28 -5.60 -1.05
C GLU A 146 4.91 -4.92 -0.99
N ILE A 147 4.15 -5.28 0.04
CA ILE A 147 2.87 -4.66 0.37
C ILE A 147 3.07 -3.72 1.57
N GLY A 148 2.62 -2.49 1.41
CA GLY A 148 2.79 -1.44 2.40
C GLY A 148 1.64 -0.44 2.38
N ASN A 149 1.81 0.66 3.11
CA ASN A 149 0.88 1.80 3.10
C ASN A 149 -0.61 1.44 3.27
N LEU A 150 -0.93 0.37 4.01
CA LEU A 150 -2.32 -0.03 4.26
C LEU A 150 -2.99 0.97 5.22
N ALA A 151 -3.98 1.69 4.71
CA ALA A 151 -4.85 2.58 5.44
C ALA A 151 -6.31 2.20 5.13
N ALA A 152 -7.11 1.89 6.14
CA ALA A 152 -8.51 1.51 5.96
C ALA A 152 -9.40 2.23 6.99
N LEU A 153 -10.67 2.45 6.65
CA LEU A 153 -11.66 2.96 7.61
C LEU A 153 -12.05 1.92 8.66
N ASP A 154 -12.14 0.65 8.25
CA ASP A 154 -12.50 -0.46 9.12
C ASP A 154 -11.84 -1.79 8.66
N MET A 155 -12.00 -2.82 9.49
CA MET A 155 -11.43 -4.15 9.25
C MET A 155 -12.05 -4.85 8.02
N ASP A 156 -13.33 -4.67 7.74
CA ASP A 156 -13.99 -5.35 6.62
C ASP A 156 -13.52 -4.78 5.29
N LYS A 157 -13.30 -3.46 5.20
CA LYS A 157 -12.67 -2.81 4.03
C LYS A 157 -11.23 -3.26 3.85
N ALA A 158 -10.48 -3.43 4.94
CA ALA A 158 -9.13 -4.00 4.89
C ALA A 158 -9.14 -5.44 4.35
N LYS A 159 -10.06 -6.30 4.83
CA LYS A 159 -10.21 -7.69 4.35
C LYS A 159 -10.53 -7.75 2.86
N LEU A 160 -11.49 -6.94 2.40
CA LEU A 160 -11.82 -6.85 0.97
C LEU A 160 -10.62 -6.42 0.13
N MET A 161 -9.85 -5.43 0.59
CA MET A 161 -8.66 -4.97 -0.14
C MET A 161 -7.55 -6.04 -0.17
N VAL A 162 -7.33 -6.76 0.94
CA VAL A 162 -6.39 -7.89 0.97
C VAL A 162 -6.84 -9.00 0.02
N ALA A 163 -8.14 -9.32 0.00
CA ALA A 163 -8.69 -10.30 -0.94
C ALA A 163 -8.46 -9.86 -2.39
N PHE A 164 -8.77 -8.60 -2.72
CA PHE A 164 -8.47 -8.01 -4.03
C PHE A 164 -7.01 -8.20 -4.41
N LEU A 165 -6.06 -7.86 -3.52
CA LEU A 165 -4.64 -8.01 -3.80
C LEU A 165 -4.27 -9.46 -4.10
N VAL A 166 -4.78 -10.44 -3.34
CA VAL A 166 -4.52 -11.85 -3.61
C VAL A 166 -4.97 -12.26 -5.01
N PHE A 167 -6.17 -11.84 -5.45
CA PHE A 167 -6.64 -12.09 -6.81
C PHE A 167 -5.76 -11.40 -7.85
N HIS A 168 -5.44 -10.11 -7.63
CA HIS A 168 -4.64 -9.30 -8.53
C HIS A 168 -3.23 -9.88 -8.73
N LEU A 169 -2.55 -10.21 -7.64
CA LEU A 169 -1.19 -10.78 -7.64
C LEU A 169 -1.16 -12.15 -8.32
N SER A 170 -2.18 -12.98 -8.09
CA SER A 170 -2.30 -14.26 -8.78
C SER A 170 -2.43 -14.10 -10.30
N GLN A 171 -3.22 -13.13 -10.78
CA GLN A 171 -3.35 -12.84 -12.21
C GLN A 171 -2.04 -12.34 -12.83
N GLN A 172 -1.18 -11.70 -12.05
CA GLN A 172 0.14 -11.25 -12.47
C GLN A 172 1.23 -12.31 -12.32
N HIS A 173 0.88 -13.54 -11.89
CA HIS A 173 1.82 -14.61 -11.62
C HIS A 173 2.92 -14.21 -10.61
N ILE A 174 2.56 -13.42 -9.60
CA ILE A 174 3.40 -13.16 -8.42
C ILE A 174 3.26 -14.35 -7.47
N GLU A 175 4.38 -14.79 -6.90
CA GLU A 175 4.44 -15.95 -6.01
C GLU A 175 4.34 -15.54 -4.55
N TRP A 176 5.02 -14.45 -4.17
CA TRP A 176 5.12 -14.02 -2.78
C TRP A 176 4.75 -12.54 -2.60
N ALA A 177 3.90 -12.30 -1.61
CA ALA A 177 3.68 -10.96 -1.05
C ALA A 177 4.40 -10.87 0.30
N VAL A 178 5.23 -9.85 0.48
CA VAL A 178 5.93 -9.59 1.74
C VAL A 178 5.51 -8.26 2.32
N CYS A 179 5.43 -8.14 3.64
CA CYS A 179 5.03 -6.88 4.28
C CYS A 179 5.60 -6.73 5.69
N THR A 180 5.63 -5.49 6.18
CA THR A 180 5.83 -5.22 7.61
C THR A 180 4.46 -5.12 8.29
N GLY A 181 4.05 -6.21 8.93
CA GLY A 181 2.70 -6.35 9.50
C GLY A 181 2.66 -6.07 11.00
N THR A 182 1.94 -5.02 11.41
CA THR A 182 1.58 -4.77 12.82
C THR A 182 0.62 -5.85 13.35
N ALA A 183 0.33 -5.82 14.65
CA ALA A 183 -0.67 -6.73 15.25
C ALA A 183 -2.03 -6.67 14.53
N ALA A 184 -2.46 -5.49 14.10
CA ALA A 184 -3.71 -5.31 13.37
C ALA A 184 -3.69 -5.99 11.99
N VAL A 185 -2.58 -5.87 11.25
CA VAL A 185 -2.44 -6.54 9.94
C VAL A 185 -2.45 -8.06 10.10
N ARG A 186 -1.70 -8.59 11.07
CA ARG A 186 -1.71 -10.04 11.37
C ARG A 186 -3.11 -10.51 11.75
N TYR A 187 -3.83 -9.72 12.54
CA TYR A 187 -5.21 -10.02 12.91
C TYR A 187 -6.14 -10.07 11.68
N VAL A 188 -6.03 -9.12 10.74
CA VAL A 188 -6.78 -9.15 9.48
C VAL A 188 -6.52 -10.45 8.71
N LEU A 189 -5.25 -10.81 8.51
CA LEU A 189 -4.87 -12.05 7.81
C LEU A 189 -5.44 -13.30 8.51
N GLN A 190 -5.33 -13.37 9.83
CA GLN A 190 -5.89 -14.47 10.63
C GLN A 190 -7.41 -14.57 10.52
N GLN A 191 -8.11 -13.44 10.57
CA GLN A 191 -9.58 -13.40 10.44
C GLN A 191 -10.06 -13.83 9.04
N MET A 192 -9.20 -13.72 8.03
CA MET A 192 -9.49 -14.23 6.69
C MET A 192 -9.11 -15.71 6.53
N GLY A 193 -8.44 -16.31 7.52
CA GLY A 193 -7.89 -17.66 7.41
C GLY A 193 -6.65 -17.75 6.53
N LEU A 194 -6.01 -16.62 6.19
CA LEU A 194 -4.79 -16.62 5.38
C LEU A 194 -3.60 -17.07 6.24
N HIS A 195 -2.83 -18.01 5.71
CA HIS A 195 -1.55 -18.37 6.29
C HIS A 195 -0.48 -17.33 5.91
N PHE A 196 0.42 -17.08 6.85
CA PHE A 196 1.59 -16.23 6.65
C PHE A 196 2.75 -16.75 7.50
N HIS A 197 3.95 -16.54 7.00
CA HIS A 197 5.19 -16.85 7.70
C HIS A 197 5.75 -15.59 8.33
N VAL A 198 6.22 -15.69 9.57
CA VAL A 198 6.99 -14.64 10.23
C VAL A 198 8.46 -14.87 9.88
N LEU A 199 9.06 -13.91 9.17
CA LEU A 199 10.47 -13.98 8.76
C LEU A 199 11.39 -13.40 9.82
N GLU A 200 11.07 -12.19 10.31
CA GLU A 200 11.88 -11.49 11.31
C GLU A 200 11.02 -10.44 12.05
N LYS A 201 11.47 -9.98 13.20
CA LYS A 201 10.94 -8.78 13.88
C LYS A 201 11.39 -7.53 13.12
N ALA A 202 10.47 -6.60 12.90
CA ALA A 202 10.86 -5.29 12.39
C ALA A 202 11.39 -4.42 13.55
N ASP A 203 12.67 -4.63 13.90
CA ASP A 203 13.36 -3.86 14.95
C ASP A 203 13.64 -2.43 14.46
N PRO A 204 13.02 -1.39 15.06
CA PRO A 204 13.22 -0.02 14.62
C PRO A 204 14.63 0.53 14.85
N GLN A 205 15.48 -0.14 15.63
CA GLN A 205 16.84 0.33 15.89
C GLN A 205 17.66 0.46 14.59
N VAL A 206 17.40 -0.38 13.59
CA VAL A 206 18.07 -0.33 12.29
C VAL A 206 17.76 0.94 11.50
N LEU A 207 16.67 1.64 11.83
CA LEU A 207 16.24 2.88 11.16
C LEU A 207 16.95 4.13 11.68
N GLY A 208 17.68 4.03 12.79
CA GLY A 208 18.32 5.18 13.43
C GLY A 208 17.33 6.32 13.72
N GLU A 209 17.66 7.54 13.30
CA GLU A 209 16.82 8.72 13.53
C GLU A 209 15.47 8.66 12.80
N ALA A 210 15.40 7.95 11.67
CA ALA A 210 14.18 7.84 10.87
C ALA A 210 13.04 7.14 11.64
N GLN A 211 13.34 6.34 12.68
CA GLN A 211 12.30 5.74 13.52
C GLN A 211 11.37 6.79 14.13
N ARG A 212 11.85 8.01 14.40
CA ARG A 212 11.04 9.08 15.03
C ARG A 212 9.85 9.49 14.16
N LEU A 213 9.97 9.38 12.85
CA LEU A 213 8.90 9.67 11.90
C LEU A 213 7.73 8.68 12.01
N TRP A 214 7.96 7.51 12.61
CA TRP A 214 6.96 6.46 12.74
C TRP A 214 6.16 6.54 14.06
N GLY A 215 6.40 7.55 14.90
CA GLY A 215 5.63 7.77 16.13
C GLY A 215 5.54 6.52 17.01
N SER A 216 4.32 6.05 17.30
CA SER A 216 4.05 4.83 18.07
C SER A 216 3.90 3.55 17.25
N TYR A 217 4.13 3.59 15.92
CA TYR A 217 3.95 2.43 15.03
C TYR A 217 4.69 1.17 15.52
N TYR A 218 5.98 1.30 15.86
CA TYR A 218 6.79 0.16 16.32
C TYR A 218 6.43 -0.35 17.73
N GLN A 219 5.65 0.41 18.51
CA GLN A 219 5.11 -0.10 19.77
C GLN A 219 4.15 -1.27 19.54
N GLN A 220 3.57 -1.38 18.34
CA GLN A 220 2.72 -2.49 17.90
C GLN A 220 3.50 -3.76 17.54
N LYS A 221 4.83 -3.76 17.71
CA LYS A 221 5.74 -4.89 17.45
C LYS A 221 5.45 -5.52 16.07
N PRO A 222 5.70 -4.76 14.99
CA PRO A 222 5.54 -5.28 13.64
C PRO A 222 6.55 -6.41 13.38
N TYR A 223 6.17 -7.33 12.50
CA TYR A 223 7.03 -8.38 11.98
C TYR A 223 7.09 -8.28 10.46
N VAL A 224 8.21 -8.70 9.89
CA VAL A 224 8.32 -9.01 8.47
C VAL A 224 7.58 -10.31 8.21
N LEU A 225 6.59 -10.25 7.34
CA LEU A 225 5.72 -11.37 6.99
C LEU A 225 5.91 -11.76 5.52
N ALA A 226 5.75 -13.03 5.23
CA ALA A 226 5.64 -13.57 3.88
C ALA A 226 4.32 -14.34 3.71
N ILE A 227 3.64 -14.08 2.60
CA ILE A 227 2.39 -14.73 2.24
C ILE A 227 2.57 -15.38 0.87
N ASP A 228 2.34 -16.69 0.78
CA ASP A 228 2.26 -17.42 -0.48
C ASP A 228 0.95 -17.04 -1.19
N VAL A 229 1.06 -16.48 -2.39
CA VAL A 229 -0.09 -15.96 -3.13
C VAL A 229 -1.01 -17.09 -3.59
N ALA A 230 -0.46 -18.24 -3.96
CA ALA A 230 -1.25 -19.38 -4.44
C ALA A 230 -2.06 -20.00 -3.31
N GLU A 231 -1.46 -20.17 -2.13
CA GLU A 231 -2.15 -20.65 -0.93
C GLU A 231 -3.22 -19.64 -0.48
N ALA A 232 -2.87 -18.35 -0.41
CA ALA A 232 -3.82 -17.31 -0.03
C ALA A 232 -5.02 -17.24 -0.97
N LEU A 233 -4.81 -17.46 -2.27
CA LEU A 233 -5.86 -17.47 -3.28
C LEU A 233 -6.84 -18.63 -3.09
N GLN A 234 -6.37 -19.81 -2.70
CA GLN A 234 -7.23 -20.96 -2.41
C GLN A 234 -8.21 -20.66 -1.28
N VAL A 235 -7.77 -19.91 -0.27
CA VAL A 235 -8.62 -19.47 0.84
C VAL A 235 -9.54 -18.33 0.40
N ALA A 236 -8.99 -17.28 -0.22
CA ALA A 236 -9.77 -16.09 -0.60
C ALA A 236 -10.95 -16.42 -1.53
N ARG A 237 -10.77 -17.35 -2.47
CA ARG A 237 -11.84 -17.76 -3.40
C ARG A 237 -13.05 -18.41 -2.74
N GLN A 238 -12.90 -18.90 -1.50
CA GLN A 238 -14.01 -19.51 -0.75
C GLN A 238 -14.96 -18.47 -0.15
N PHE A 239 -14.53 -17.22 -0.01
CA PHE A 239 -15.29 -16.18 0.70
C PHE A 239 -15.44 -14.88 -0.08
N TYR A 240 -14.67 -14.68 -1.14
CA TYR A 240 -14.65 -13.46 -1.93
C TYR A 240 -14.77 -13.73 -3.43
N GLN A 241 -15.30 -12.75 -4.17
CA GLN A 241 -15.45 -12.77 -5.62
C GLN A 241 -14.79 -11.56 -6.25
N PHE A 242 -14.09 -11.78 -7.37
CA PHE A 242 -13.38 -10.75 -8.11
C PHE A 242 -13.90 -10.70 -9.56
N SER A 243 -14.30 -9.51 -10.01
CA SER A 243 -14.83 -9.27 -11.35
C SER A 243 -14.23 -8.00 -11.97
N HIS A 244 -14.17 -7.95 -13.31
CA HIS A 244 -13.76 -6.79 -14.10
C HIS A 244 -14.95 -6.10 -14.75
#